data_AF-A0A952PIF8-F1
#
_entry.id   AF-A0A952PIF8-F1
#
_cell.length_a   1.000
_cell.length_b   1.000
_cell.length_c   1.000
_cell.angle_alpha   90.00
_cell.angle_beta   90.00
_cell.angle_gamma   90.00
#
_symmetry.space_group_name_H-M   'P 1'
#
loop_
_entity.id
_entity.type
_entity.pdbx_description
1 polymer ?
#
loop_
_entity_poly.entity_id
_entity_poly.type
_entity_poly.pdbx_seq_one_letter_code
_entity_poly.pdbx_strand_id
1 'polypeptide(L)'
;MKPGLPKMETLLMIIGIPVIIAIVAVAPKYFKTSPVEINKEASTVEKKVFDKKLPPAEVGKEESTTVYQYVCEPELEAEIADENQVSRNKWQIRATITRARVTLKLPITVWLSQTIQNRRADFEDGHVQVCQRVFVDAHEAASAACHRVIGRTFYGEGGTLEQAKANAIEIAKQELRAQYLQAVDTKAKDVLMIYDFYAPKWRKPADVLVDKALQEYEVGKPRKIRRITGAGSGVPKADETSEIRGANVPSNQSVNAGSEHPSGDADAITH
;
A
#
# COMPACT_ATOMS: atom_id res chain seq x y z
N MET A 1 23.59 -63.50 10.53
CA MET A 1 25.04 -63.49 10.77
C MET A 1 25.74 -63.05 9.50
N LYS A 2 26.34 -61.86 9.46
CA LYS A 2 27.13 -61.35 8.33
C LYS A 2 28.57 -61.09 8.81
N PRO A 3 29.60 -61.46 8.03
CA PRO A 3 30.99 -61.52 8.50
C PRO A 3 31.76 -60.19 8.35
N GLY A 4 32.58 -59.93 9.37
CA GLY A 4 33.95 -59.41 9.34
C GLY A 4 34.30 -58.21 8.44
N LEU A 5 34.43 -57.03 9.04
CA LEU A 5 35.25 -55.94 8.49
C LEU A 5 36.74 -56.17 8.79
N PRO A 6 37.65 -55.98 7.82
CA PRO A 6 39.08 -55.93 8.08
C PRO A 6 39.51 -54.59 8.68
N LYS A 7 40.40 -54.67 9.69
CA LYS A 7 41.10 -53.53 10.28
C LYS A 7 42.15 -53.02 9.29
N MET A 8 42.03 -51.76 8.87
CA MET A 8 43.08 -51.06 8.14
C MET A 8 43.79 -50.11 9.11
N GLU A 9 44.94 -50.55 9.61
CA GLU A 9 45.92 -49.66 10.24
C GLU A 9 46.50 -48.77 9.13
N THR A 10 46.14 -47.49 9.16
CA THR A 10 46.67 -46.51 8.20
C THR A 10 47.66 -45.59 8.91
N LEU A 11 48.89 -45.74 8.46
CA LEU A 11 50.12 -45.04 8.81
C LEU A 11 49.94 -43.51 8.77
N LEU A 12 50.15 -42.86 9.92
CA LEU A 12 50.06 -41.41 10.10
C LEU A 12 51.37 -40.75 9.61
N MET A 13 51.40 -40.28 8.36
CA MET A 13 52.49 -39.49 7.81
C MET A 13 52.23 -38.00 8.10
N ILE A 14 52.85 -37.48 9.17
CA ILE A 14 52.77 -36.06 9.55
C ILE A 14 53.66 -35.26 8.61
N ILE A 15 53.09 -34.76 7.52
CA ILE A 15 53.72 -33.73 6.68
C ILE A 15 53.32 -32.38 7.25
N GLY A 16 54.30 -31.69 7.85
CA GLY A 16 54.16 -30.32 8.33
C GLY A 16 53.96 -29.36 7.16
N ILE A 17 52.71 -29.08 6.83
CA ILE A 17 52.33 -28.01 5.90
C ILE A 17 52.32 -26.71 6.70
N PRO A 18 53.10 -25.69 6.33
CA PRO A 18 52.95 -24.36 6.91
C PRO A 18 51.55 -23.85 6.55
N VAL A 19 50.67 -23.78 7.54
CA VAL A 19 49.36 -23.16 7.42
C VAL A 19 49.58 -21.66 7.28
N ILE A 20 49.78 -21.21 6.06
CA ILE A 20 49.69 -19.80 5.70
C ILE A 20 48.22 -19.44 5.82
N ILE A 21 47.82 -18.91 6.98
CA ILE A 21 46.52 -18.27 7.16
C ILE A 21 46.58 -16.97 6.35
N ALA A 22 46.25 -17.05 5.06
CA ALA A 22 45.93 -15.89 4.28
C ALA A 22 44.64 -15.28 4.88
N ILE A 23 44.81 -14.28 5.74
CA ILE A 23 43.71 -13.40 6.16
C ILE A 23 43.31 -12.63 4.91
N VAL A 24 42.46 -13.24 4.08
CA VAL A 24 41.73 -12.52 3.06
C VAL A 24 40.88 -11.52 3.84
N ALA A 25 41.28 -10.25 3.82
CA ALA A 25 40.45 -9.16 4.29
C ALA A 25 39.16 -9.22 3.47
N VAL A 26 38.15 -9.89 4.01
CA VAL A 26 36.79 -9.83 3.48
C VAL A 26 36.33 -8.42 3.79
N ALA A 27 36.64 -7.49 2.89
CA ALA A 27 36.04 -6.17 2.92
C ALA A 27 34.54 -6.41 3.06
N PRO A 28 33.88 -5.88 4.11
CA PRO A 28 32.45 -6.06 4.27
C PRO A 28 31.82 -5.58 2.98
N LYS A 29 31.21 -6.51 2.24
CA LYS A 29 30.37 -6.14 1.11
C LYS A 29 29.27 -5.30 1.73
N TYR A 30 29.38 -3.98 1.58
CA TYR A 30 28.32 -3.05 1.90
C TYR A 30 27.17 -3.42 0.96
N PHE A 31 26.36 -4.39 1.37
CA PHE A 31 25.08 -4.65 0.77
C PHE A 31 24.27 -3.39 1.08
N LYS A 32 24.27 -2.48 0.12
CA LYS A 32 23.44 -1.28 0.15
C LYS A 32 22.01 -1.81 0.11
N THR A 33 21.42 -2.00 1.29
CA THR A 33 20.02 -2.42 1.39
C THR A 33 19.20 -1.46 0.57
N SER A 34 18.29 -2.00 -0.25
CA SER A 34 17.38 -1.19 -1.04
C SER A 34 16.72 -0.14 -0.13
N PRO A 35 16.64 1.14 -0.55
CA PRO A 35 15.95 2.17 0.23
C PRO A 35 14.44 1.91 0.31
N VAL A 36 13.92 0.94 -0.45
CA VAL A 36 12.53 0.48 -0.43
C VAL A 36 12.47 -0.99 -0.02
N GLU A 37 11.64 -1.29 0.96
CA GLU A 37 11.29 -2.63 1.41
C GLU A 37 9.77 -2.73 1.54
N ILE A 38 9.16 -3.74 0.91
CA ILE A 38 7.70 -3.90 0.88
C ILE A 38 7.36 -5.30 1.36
N ASN A 39 6.58 -5.37 2.42
CA ASN A 39 5.97 -6.59 2.93
C ASN A 39 4.50 -6.62 2.51
N LYS A 40 4.14 -7.48 1.55
CA LYS A 40 2.74 -7.68 1.13
C LYS A 40 2.18 -8.93 1.81
N GLU A 41 1.27 -8.74 2.75
CA GLU A 41 0.56 -9.86 3.39
C GLU A 41 -0.49 -10.44 2.44
N ALA A 42 -0.89 -11.69 2.67
CA ALA A 42 -2.01 -12.28 1.94
C ALA A 42 -3.32 -11.55 2.29
N SER A 43 -4.22 -11.39 1.32
CA SER A 43 -5.57 -10.87 1.60
C SER A 43 -6.30 -11.80 2.56
N THR A 44 -7.05 -11.24 3.52
CA THR A 44 -7.90 -12.01 4.43
C THR A 44 -9.37 -11.82 4.06
N VAL A 45 -10.15 -12.90 4.14
CA VAL A 45 -11.59 -12.88 3.85
C VAL A 45 -12.33 -13.49 5.02
N GLU A 46 -13.18 -12.70 5.67
CA GLU A 46 -14.05 -13.13 6.76
C GLU A 46 -15.52 -13.09 6.28
N LYS A 47 -16.25 -14.21 6.40
CA LYS A 47 -17.69 -14.25 6.11
C LYS A 47 -18.47 -14.17 7.42
N LYS A 48 -19.32 -13.17 7.57
CA LYS A 48 -20.19 -12.96 8.74
C LYS A 48 -21.65 -13.08 8.35
N VAL A 49 -22.42 -13.78 9.18
CA VAL A 49 -23.87 -13.92 9.01
C VAL A 49 -24.58 -13.03 10.03
N PHE A 50 -25.62 -12.32 9.60
CA PHE A 50 -26.40 -11.43 10.49
C PHE A 50 -27.92 -11.64 10.37
N ASP A 51 -28.65 -11.26 11.43
CA ASP A 51 -30.12 -11.19 11.40
C ASP A 51 -30.55 -9.89 10.72
N LYS A 52 -31.34 -10.00 9.65
CA LYS A 52 -31.85 -8.84 8.89
C LYS A 52 -32.70 -7.89 9.75
N LYS A 53 -33.27 -8.36 10.85
CA LYS A 53 -34.02 -7.52 11.80
C LYS A 53 -33.12 -6.67 12.70
N LEU A 54 -31.85 -7.04 12.81
CA LEU A 54 -30.86 -6.37 13.64
C LEU A 54 -29.52 -6.26 12.87
N PRO A 55 -29.49 -5.53 11.74
CA PRO A 55 -28.30 -5.46 10.90
C PRO A 55 -27.17 -4.69 11.62
N PRO A 56 -25.90 -5.09 11.45
CA PRO A 56 -24.76 -4.29 11.88
C PRO A 56 -24.76 -2.92 11.21
N ALA A 57 -24.16 -1.93 11.89
CA ALA A 57 -24.11 -0.55 11.39
C ALA A 57 -23.42 -0.45 10.01
N GLU A 58 -22.42 -1.29 9.77
CA GLU A 58 -21.65 -1.37 8.53
C GLU A 58 -22.47 -1.90 7.34
N VAL A 59 -23.53 -2.66 7.61
CA VAL A 59 -24.39 -3.25 6.57
C VAL A 59 -25.56 -2.34 6.22
N GLY A 60 -26.08 -1.57 7.19
CA GLY A 60 -27.22 -0.69 6.98
C GLY A 60 -28.51 -1.47 6.69
N LYS A 61 -29.18 -1.16 5.56
CA LYS A 61 -30.46 -1.80 5.16
C LYS A 61 -30.29 -2.89 4.10
N GLU A 62 -29.07 -3.17 3.68
CA GLU A 62 -28.78 -4.14 2.64
C GLU A 62 -28.92 -5.59 3.16
N GLU A 63 -29.21 -6.54 2.26
CA GLU A 63 -29.25 -7.97 2.62
C GLU A 63 -27.87 -8.62 2.65
N SER A 64 -26.90 -7.96 2.02
CA SER A 64 -25.49 -8.33 1.97
C SER A 64 -24.64 -7.13 1.63
N THR A 65 -23.38 -7.15 2.07
CA THR A 65 -22.37 -6.17 1.64
C THR A 65 -20.98 -6.75 1.79
N THR A 66 -20.06 -6.31 0.94
CA THR A 66 -18.64 -6.61 1.03
C THR A 66 -17.90 -5.34 1.45
N VAL A 67 -17.34 -5.37 2.66
CA VAL A 67 -16.50 -4.29 3.19
C VAL A 67 -15.04 -4.69 2.97
N TYR A 68 -14.25 -3.81 2.36
CA TYR A 68 -12.83 -4.03 2.14
C TYR A 68 -12.02 -2.77 2.41
N GLN A 69 -10.74 -2.93 2.71
CA GLN A 69 -9.83 -1.80 2.88
C GLN A 69 -8.43 -2.14 2.35
N TYR A 70 -7.93 -1.34 1.41
CA TYR A 70 -6.52 -1.40 1.05
C TYR A 70 -5.69 -0.69 2.11
N VAL A 71 -4.91 -1.44 2.88
CA VAL A 71 -4.09 -0.90 3.97
C VAL A 71 -2.67 -0.69 3.48
N CYS A 72 -2.09 0.46 3.82
CA CYS A 72 -0.70 0.81 3.59
C CYS A 72 -0.12 1.44 4.86
N GLU A 73 0.79 0.71 5.50
CA GLU A 73 1.45 1.07 6.76
C GLU A 73 2.93 1.41 6.47
N PRO A 74 3.24 2.68 6.14
CA PRO A 74 4.62 3.10 5.90
C PRO A 74 5.36 3.41 7.20
N GLU A 75 6.59 2.90 7.28
CA GLU A 75 7.64 3.31 8.19
C GLU A 75 8.72 4.01 7.37
N LEU A 76 8.99 5.27 7.67
CA LEU A 76 9.95 6.08 6.92
C LEU A 76 11.13 6.42 7.83
N GLU A 77 12.34 6.36 7.27
CA GLU A 77 13.55 6.90 7.88
C GLU A 77 13.91 8.19 7.14
N ALA A 78 14.38 9.20 7.89
CA ALA A 78 14.69 10.51 7.34
C ALA A 78 15.97 11.08 7.94
N GLU A 79 16.72 11.80 7.11
CA GLU A 79 17.85 12.63 7.52
C GLU A 79 17.39 14.08 7.67
N ILE A 80 17.79 14.73 8.76
CA ILE A 80 17.46 16.13 9.00
C ILE A 80 18.46 16.98 8.22
N ALA A 81 17.95 17.71 7.22
CA ALA A 81 18.74 18.60 6.39
C ALA A 81 18.91 19.99 7.03
N ASP A 82 17.90 20.44 7.78
CA ASP A 82 17.89 21.76 8.43
C ASP A 82 16.94 21.75 9.64
N GLU A 83 17.28 22.51 10.66
CA GLU A 83 16.48 22.72 11.87
C GLU A 83 16.57 24.17 12.33
N ASN A 84 15.42 24.80 12.55
CA ASN A 84 15.32 26.20 12.94
C ASN A 84 14.30 26.40 14.06
N GLN A 85 14.74 27.02 15.15
CA GLN A 85 13.85 27.43 16.23
C GLN A 85 13.33 28.84 15.93
N VAL A 86 12.09 28.92 15.43
CA VAL A 86 11.45 30.19 15.05
C VAL A 86 11.03 31.00 16.27
N SER A 87 10.64 30.33 17.35
CA SER A 87 10.32 30.95 18.64
C SER A 87 10.51 29.96 19.79
N ARG A 88 10.38 30.42 21.04
CA ARG A 88 10.57 29.59 22.25
C ARG A 88 9.83 28.24 22.17
N ASN A 89 8.63 28.24 21.59
CA ASN A 89 7.77 27.07 21.48
C ASN A 89 7.38 26.78 20.01
N LYS A 90 8.27 27.10 19.05
CA LYS A 90 8.04 26.79 17.65
C LYS A 90 9.34 26.36 16.96
N TRP A 91 9.32 25.15 16.45
CA TRP A 91 10.37 24.55 15.63
C TRP A 91 9.88 24.34 14.21
N GLN A 92 10.78 24.55 13.25
CA GLN A 92 10.63 24.19 11.85
C GLN A 92 11.81 23.31 11.45
N ILE A 93 11.55 22.27 10.66
CA ILE A 93 12.61 21.40 10.15
C ILE A 93 12.43 21.09 8.67
N ARG A 94 13.52 20.62 8.06
CA ARG A 94 13.53 19.99 6.73
C ARG A 94 14.09 18.58 6.86
N ALA A 95 13.27 17.58 6.56
CA ALA A 95 13.66 16.17 6.64
C ALA A 95 13.63 15.51 5.26
N THR A 96 14.73 14.89 4.83
CA THR A 96 14.82 14.14 3.57
C THR A 96 14.61 12.66 3.83
N ILE A 97 13.62 12.05 3.18
CA ILE A 97 13.33 10.62 3.35
C ILE A 97 14.42 9.78 2.69
N THR A 98 15.04 8.87 3.44
CA THR A 98 16.14 8.02 2.96
C THR A 98 15.74 6.56 2.80
N ARG A 99 14.77 6.09 3.58
CA ARG A 99 14.25 4.72 3.52
C ARG A 99 12.75 4.68 3.70
N ALA A 100 12.11 3.71 3.06
CA ALA A 100 10.73 3.33 3.27
C ALA A 100 10.62 1.80 3.48
N ARG A 101 10.03 1.39 4.60
CA ARG A 101 9.48 0.04 4.80
C ARG A 101 7.96 0.16 4.76
N VAL A 102 7.29 -0.66 3.95
CA VAL A 102 5.82 -0.59 3.80
C VAL A 102 5.21 -1.96 4.01
N THR A 103 4.23 -2.05 4.90
CA THR A 103 3.36 -3.23 5.02
C THR A 103 2.04 -2.98 4.31
N LEU A 104 1.64 -3.93 3.46
CA LEU A 104 0.40 -3.88 2.70
C LEU A 104 -0.53 -5.01 3.14
N LYS A 105 -1.80 -4.68 3.38
CA LYS A 105 -2.84 -5.65 3.76
C LYS A 105 -4.13 -5.39 2.99
N LEU A 106 -4.95 -6.43 2.86
CA LEU A 106 -6.30 -6.35 2.32
C LEU A 106 -7.24 -7.21 3.17
N PRO A 107 -7.75 -6.68 4.30
CA PRO A 107 -8.89 -7.25 4.99
C PRO A 107 -10.17 -7.07 4.18
N ILE A 108 -10.93 -8.15 4.04
CA ILE A 108 -12.25 -8.19 3.40
C ILE A 108 -13.23 -8.88 4.36
N THR A 109 -14.36 -8.25 4.64
CA THR A 109 -15.47 -8.81 5.40
C THR A 109 -16.70 -8.87 4.52
N VAL A 110 -17.23 -10.06 4.30
CA VAL A 110 -18.49 -10.29 3.58
C VAL A 110 -19.60 -10.52 4.59
N TRP A 111 -20.56 -9.62 4.63
CA TRP A 111 -21.75 -9.72 5.48
C TRP A 111 -22.90 -10.31 4.67
N LEU A 112 -23.51 -11.37 5.19
CA LEU A 112 -24.64 -12.07 4.57
C LEU A 112 -25.80 -12.18 5.55
N SER A 113 -27.00 -11.80 5.14
CA SER A 113 -28.18 -12.07 5.97
C SER A 113 -28.44 -13.59 6.07
N GLN A 114 -29.03 -14.05 7.18
CA GLN A 114 -29.40 -15.46 7.36
C GLN A 114 -30.33 -16.01 6.25
N THR A 115 -31.11 -15.13 5.62
CA THR A 115 -32.08 -15.46 4.58
C THR A 115 -31.56 -15.18 3.17
N ILE A 116 -30.25 -14.96 3.01
CA ILE A 116 -29.67 -14.55 1.72
C ILE A 116 -29.88 -15.64 0.66
N GLN A 117 -30.19 -15.20 -0.57
CA GLN A 117 -30.25 -16.11 -1.71
C GLN A 117 -28.83 -16.42 -2.22
N ASN A 118 -28.58 -17.65 -2.67
CA ASN A 118 -27.28 -18.05 -3.22
C ASN A 118 -26.76 -17.08 -4.29
N ARG A 119 -27.65 -16.63 -5.19
CA ARG A 119 -27.28 -15.66 -6.23
C ARG A 119 -26.69 -14.36 -5.68
N ARG A 120 -27.19 -13.90 -4.53
CA ARG A 120 -26.69 -12.68 -3.89
C ARG A 120 -25.39 -12.94 -3.13
N ALA A 121 -25.21 -14.13 -2.55
CA ALA A 121 -23.91 -14.54 -2.02
C ALA A 121 -22.83 -14.62 -3.13
N ASP A 122 -23.17 -15.19 -4.29
CA ASP A 122 -22.27 -15.22 -5.46
C ASP A 122 -21.92 -13.82 -5.97
N PHE A 123 -22.86 -12.87 -5.87
CA PHE A 123 -22.65 -11.46 -6.23
C PHE A 123 -21.54 -10.83 -5.36
N GLU A 124 -21.61 -11.03 -4.04
CA GLU A 124 -20.59 -10.56 -3.08
C GLU A 124 -19.24 -11.26 -3.27
N ASP A 125 -19.24 -12.56 -3.59
CA ASP A 125 -18.00 -13.30 -3.89
C ASP A 125 -17.28 -12.71 -5.12
N GLY A 126 -18.01 -12.09 -6.06
CA GLY A 126 -17.39 -11.31 -7.14
C GLY A 126 -16.72 -10.02 -6.68
N HIS A 127 -17.28 -9.30 -5.69
CA HIS A 127 -16.62 -8.14 -5.07
C HIS A 127 -15.29 -8.54 -4.42
N VAL A 128 -15.28 -9.67 -3.71
CA VAL A 128 -14.05 -10.25 -3.12
C VAL A 128 -13.00 -10.49 -4.22
N GLN A 129 -13.40 -11.15 -5.31
CA GLN A 129 -12.50 -11.46 -6.42
C GLN A 129 -11.94 -10.22 -7.11
N VAL A 130 -12.75 -9.17 -7.32
CA VAL A 130 -12.25 -7.89 -7.85
C VAL A 130 -11.17 -7.33 -6.94
N CYS A 131 -11.45 -7.23 -5.64
CA CYS A 131 -10.50 -6.65 -4.68
C CYS A 131 -9.19 -7.43 -4.63
N GLN A 132 -9.26 -8.77 -4.58
CA GLN A 132 -8.08 -9.62 -4.57
C GLN A 132 -7.26 -9.48 -5.86
N ARG A 133 -7.90 -9.43 -7.03
CA ARG A 133 -7.20 -9.27 -8.32
C ARG A 133 -6.53 -7.92 -8.45
N VAL A 134 -7.16 -6.85 -7.97
CA VAL A 134 -6.51 -5.52 -7.94
C VAL A 134 -5.32 -5.50 -6.97
N PHE A 135 -5.42 -6.23 -5.85
CA PHE A 135 -4.34 -6.33 -4.86
C PHE A 135 -3.12 -7.15 -5.33
N VAL A 136 -3.22 -7.89 -6.43
CA VAL A 136 -2.05 -8.49 -7.10
C VAL A 136 -1.02 -7.41 -7.43
N ASP A 137 -1.49 -6.26 -7.95
CA ASP A 137 -0.66 -5.13 -8.39
C ASP A 137 -0.22 -4.21 -7.23
N ALA A 138 -0.69 -4.44 -6.00
CA ALA A 138 -0.47 -3.54 -4.86
C ALA A 138 1.02 -3.33 -4.53
N HIS A 139 1.86 -4.35 -4.75
CA HIS A 139 3.31 -4.23 -4.54
C HIS A 139 3.94 -3.21 -5.51
N GLU A 140 3.57 -3.25 -6.79
CA GLU A 140 4.08 -2.30 -7.79
C GLU A 140 3.59 -0.88 -7.49
N ALA A 141 2.31 -0.73 -7.13
CA ALA A 141 1.73 0.55 -6.72
C ALA A 141 2.46 1.16 -5.51
N ALA A 142 2.71 0.35 -4.47
CA ALA A 142 3.44 0.80 -3.29
C ALA A 142 4.90 1.13 -3.60
N SER A 143 5.55 0.34 -4.46
CA SER A 143 6.93 0.62 -4.91
C SER A 143 7.00 1.96 -5.64
N ALA A 144 6.08 2.22 -6.57
CA ALA A 144 6.01 3.49 -7.28
C ALA A 144 5.77 4.67 -6.32
N ALA A 145 4.91 4.51 -5.32
CA ALA A 145 4.66 5.52 -4.29
C ALA A 145 5.91 5.77 -3.41
N CYS A 146 6.63 4.72 -3.00
CA CYS A 146 7.86 4.85 -2.21
C CYS A 146 8.96 5.62 -2.97
N HIS A 147 9.19 5.26 -4.24
CA HIS A 147 10.20 5.93 -5.06
C HIS A 147 9.89 7.42 -5.31
N ARG A 148 8.61 7.81 -5.20
CA ARG A 148 8.20 9.22 -5.30
C ARG A 148 8.41 10.02 -4.04
N VAL A 149 8.64 9.40 -2.88
CA VAL A 149 8.92 10.11 -1.62
C VAL A 149 10.38 10.02 -1.19
N ILE A 150 11.09 8.95 -1.56
CA ILE A 150 12.51 8.80 -1.25
C ILE A 150 13.35 9.89 -1.94
N GLY A 151 14.29 10.44 -1.19
CA GLY A 151 15.15 11.54 -1.62
C GLY A 151 14.47 12.91 -1.61
N ARG A 152 13.17 13.00 -1.31
CA ARG A 152 12.47 14.28 -1.18
C ARG A 152 12.54 14.81 0.23
N THR A 153 12.58 16.13 0.32
CA THR A 153 12.55 16.88 1.57
C THR A 153 11.12 17.30 1.91
N PHE A 154 10.72 17.03 3.15
CA PHE A 154 9.45 17.42 3.73
C PHE A 154 9.69 18.43 4.85
N TYR A 155 8.76 19.36 4.97
CA TYR A 155 8.81 20.41 5.98
C TYR A 155 7.88 20.03 7.12
N GLY A 156 8.36 20.17 8.35
CA GLY A 156 7.56 19.90 9.54
C GLY A 156 7.64 21.03 10.53
N GLU A 157 6.54 21.26 11.25
CA GLU A 157 6.45 22.24 12.34
C GLU A 157 5.96 21.59 13.63
N GLY A 158 6.40 22.13 14.77
CA GLY A 158 5.96 21.62 16.07
C GLY A 158 6.35 22.54 17.23
N GLY A 159 5.76 22.30 18.40
CA GLY A 159 6.15 22.99 19.64
C GLY A 159 7.53 22.60 20.13
N THR A 160 7.97 21.39 19.78
CA THR A 160 9.32 20.85 20.02
C THR A 160 9.93 20.35 18.71
N LEU A 161 11.25 20.10 18.75
CA LEU A 161 11.97 19.53 17.62
C LEU A 161 11.42 18.14 17.22
N GLU A 162 11.09 17.29 18.20
CA GLU A 162 10.53 15.95 17.98
C GLU A 162 9.15 16.02 17.34
N GLN A 163 8.31 16.97 17.76
CA GLN A 163 7.01 17.20 17.13
C GLN A 163 7.16 17.65 15.67
N ALA A 164 8.10 18.56 15.39
CA ALA A 164 8.39 18.99 14.02
C ALA A 164 8.91 17.83 13.14
N LYS A 165 9.77 16.96 13.70
CA LYS A 165 10.23 15.71 13.07
C LYS A 165 9.10 14.75 12.75
N ALA A 166 8.26 14.45 13.74
CA ALA A 166 7.10 13.60 13.58
C ALA A 166 6.12 14.17 12.53
N ASN A 167 5.91 15.48 12.53
CA ASN A 167 5.06 16.16 11.56
C ASN A 167 5.59 16.04 10.12
N ALA A 168 6.89 16.28 9.88
CA ALA A 168 7.49 16.13 8.55
C ALA A 168 7.36 14.69 8.02
N ILE A 169 7.64 13.71 8.88
CA ILE A 169 7.52 12.29 8.54
C ILE A 169 6.05 11.92 8.25
N GLU A 170 5.09 12.40 9.05
CA GLU A 170 3.68 12.10 8.83
C GLU A 170 3.17 12.70 7.52
N ILE A 171 3.59 13.90 7.14
CA ILE A 171 3.28 14.48 5.82
C ILE A 171 3.79 13.57 4.69
N ALA A 172 5.03 13.07 4.80
CA ALA A 172 5.58 12.14 3.83
C ALA A 172 4.80 10.81 3.77
N LYS A 173 4.39 10.28 4.93
CA LYS A 173 3.55 9.07 5.02
C LYS A 173 2.17 9.29 4.37
N GLN A 174 1.54 10.43 4.61
CA GLN A 174 0.25 10.78 4.01
C GLN A 174 0.37 10.87 2.49
N GLU A 175 1.42 11.51 1.97
CA GLU A 175 1.65 11.59 0.52
C GLU A 175 1.86 10.20 -0.09
N LEU A 176 2.68 9.34 0.52
CA LEU A 176 2.89 7.96 0.08
C LEU A 176 1.56 7.18 0.05
N ARG A 177 0.79 7.22 1.15
CA ARG A 177 -0.50 6.53 1.25
C ARG A 177 -1.49 7.02 0.19
N ALA A 178 -1.58 8.33 -0.02
CA ALA A 178 -2.48 8.91 -1.02
C ALA A 178 -2.16 8.40 -2.43
N GLN A 179 -0.88 8.32 -2.79
CA GLN A 179 -0.45 7.80 -4.10
C GLN A 179 -0.71 6.30 -4.24
N TYR A 180 -0.45 5.51 -3.20
CA TYR A 180 -0.78 4.09 -3.18
C TYR A 180 -2.29 3.86 -3.36
N LEU A 181 -3.11 4.52 -2.53
CA LEU A 181 -4.56 4.39 -2.57
C LEU A 181 -5.14 4.87 -3.90
N GLN A 182 -4.64 5.97 -4.47
CA GLN A 182 -5.05 6.41 -5.80
C GLN A 182 -4.81 5.33 -6.87
N ALA A 183 -3.77 4.52 -6.75
CA ALA A 183 -3.48 3.47 -7.71
C ALA A 183 -4.38 2.23 -7.53
N VAL A 184 -4.57 1.77 -6.28
CA VAL A 184 -5.29 0.51 -6.02
C VAL A 184 -6.78 0.70 -5.72
N ASP A 185 -7.14 1.68 -4.90
CA ASP A 185 -8.53 1.91 -4.47
C ASP A 185 -9.38 2.49 -5.60
N THR A 186 -8.84 3.46 -6.35
CA THR A 186 -9.54 3.99 -7.54
C THR A 186 -9.75 2.90 -8.59
N LYS A 187 -8.73 2.07 -8.87
CA LYS A 187 -8.86 0.92 -9.78
C LYS A 187 -9.94 -0.05 -9.30
N ALA A 188 -9.95 -0.40 -8.01
CA ALA A 188 -10.96 -1.29 -7.45
C ALA A 188 -12.37 -0.73 -7.59
N LYS A 189 -12.59 0.55 -7.26
CA LYS A 189 -13.89 1.22 -7.38
C LYS A 189 -14.39 1.24 -8.82
N ASP A 190 -13.53 1.56 -9.77
CA ASP A 190 -13.90 1.59 -11.20
C ASP A 190 -14.28 0.18 -11.70
N VAL A 191 -13.50 -0.84 -11.35
CA VAL A 191 -13.79 -2.23 -11.74
C VAL A 191 -15.06 -2.75 -11.07
N LEU A 192 -15.27 -2.46 -9.78
CA LEU A 192 -16.49 -2.84 -9.06
C LEU A 192 -17.74 -2.20 -9.68
N MET A 193 -17.67 -0.92 -10.07
CA MET A 193 -18.77 -0.25 -10.75
C MET A 193 -19.14 -0.95 -12.07
N ILE A 194 -18.14 -1.38 -12.85
CA ILE A 194 -18.36 -2.15 -14.09
C ILE A 194 -18.95 -3.53 -13.77
N TYR A 195 -18.45 -4.21 -12.73
CA TYR A 195 -18.97 -5.50 -12.28
C TYR A 195 -20.45 -5.39 -11.85
N ASP A 196 -20.79 -4.40 -11.03
CA ASP A 196 -22.15 -4.12 -10.55
C ASP A 196 -23.12 -3.82 -11.69
N PHE A 197 -22.62 -3.25 -12.80
CA PHE A 197 -23.42 -3.04 -14.00
C PHE A 197 -23.80 -4.36 -14.70
N TYR A 198 -22.90 -5.35 -14.73
CA TYR A 198 -23.10 -6.62 -15.43
C TYR A 198 -23.80 -7.68 -14.58
N ALA A 199 -23.42 -7.83 -13.31
CA ALA A 199 -23.82 -8.97 -12.48
C ALA A 199 -25.35 -9.13 -12.27
N PRO A 200 -26.16 -8.06 -12.14
CA PRO A 200 -27.62 -8.19 -12.08
C PRO A 200 -28.24 -8.66 -13.40
N LYS A 201 -27.61 -8.32 -14.53
CA LYS A 201 -28.15 -8.53 -15.89
C LYS A 201 -27.75 -9.88 -16.46
N TRP A 202 -26.52 -10.33 -16.17
CA TRP A 202 -25.92 -11.49 -16.81
C TRP A 202 -25.93 -12.66 -15.85
N ARG A 203 -26.57 -13.77 -16.25
CA ARG A 203 -26.55 -15.04 -15.50
C ARG A 203 -25.26 -15.80 -15.81
N LYS A 204 -24.12 -15.22 -15.45
CA LYS A 204 -22.79 -15.80 -15.62
C LYS A 204 -22.12 -16.00 -14.26
N PRO A 205 -21.22 -16.98 -14.14
CA PRO A 205 -20.35 -17.12 -12.96
C PRO A 205 -19.59 -15.82 -12.64
N ALA A 206 -19.33 -15.58 -11.35
CA ALA A 206 -18.73 -14.35 -10.87
C ALA A 206 -17.34 -14.10 -11.49
N ASP A 207 -16.51 -15.13 -11.62
CA ASP A 207 -15.17 -15.05 -12.23
C ASP A 207 -15.20 -14.52 -13.66
N VAL A 208 -16.16 -14.98 -14.48
CA VAL A 208 -16.36 -14.51 -15.87
C VAL A 208 -16.75 -13.02 -15.89
N LEU A 209 -17.59 -12.59 -14.95
CA LEU A 209 -18.02 -11.19 -14.84
C LEU A 209 -16.89 -10.29 -14.34
N VAL A 210 -16.06 -10.78 -13.42
CA VAL A 210 -14.87 -10.10 -12.92
C VAL A 210 -13.83 -9.94 -14.03
N ASP A 211 -13.57 -10.99 -14.82
CA ASP A 211 -12.68 -10.93 -15.99
C ASP A 211 -13.17 -9.88 -16.98
N LYS A 212 -14.48 -9.86 -17.25
CA LYS A 212 -15.08 -8.88 -18.14
C LYS A 212 -14.93 -7.46 -17.61
N ALA A 213 -15.16 -7.23 -16.31
CA ALA A 213 -15.04 -5.92 -15.69
C ALA A 213 -13.60 -5.39 -15.74
N LEU A 214 -12.61 -6.25 -15.44
CA LEU A 214 -11.20 -5.91 -15.57
C LEU A 214 -10.81 -5.59 -17.02
N GLN A 215 -11.28 -6.39 -17.98
CA GLN A 215 -11.02 -6.15 -19.39
C GLN A 215 -11.57 -4.79 -19.85
N GLU A 216 -12.82 -4.47 -19.53
CA GLU A 216 -13.44 -3.19 -19.88
C GLU A 216 -12.72 -2.00 -19.22
N TYR A 217 -12.30 -2.15 -17.97
CA TYR A 217 -11.48 -1.15 -17.28
C TYR A 217 -10.17 -0.88 -18.03
N GLU A 218 -9.45 -1.92 -18.46
CA GLU A 218 -8.19 -1.75 -19.19
C GLU A 218 -8.39 -1.18 -20.62
N VAL A 219 -9.51 -1.49 -21.29
CA VAL A 219 -9.85 -0.93 -22.60
C VAL A 219 -10.27 0.55 -22.50
N GLY A 220 -11.03 0.90 -21.46
CA GLY A 220 -11.56 2.24 -21.23
C GLY A 220 -10.53 3.26 -20.75
N LYS A 221 -9.36 2.83 -20.24
CA LYS A 221 -8.27 3.74 -19.93
C LYS A 221 -7.81 4.46 -21.20
N PRO A 222 -7.67 5.80 -21.19
CA PRO A 222 -6.96 6.48 -22.27
C PRO A 222 -5.57 5.87 -22.35
N ARG A 223 -5.28 5.14 -23.45
CA ARG A 223 -3.95 4.58 -23.66
C ARG A 223 -2.99 5.76 -23.61
N LYS A 224 -2.09 5.79 -22.62
CA LYS A 224 -0.91 6.65 -22.70
C LYS A 224 -0.14 6.16 -23.92
N ILE A 225 -0.38 6.78 -25.07
CA ILE A 225 0.44 6.61 -26.25
C ILE A 225 1.82 7.07 -25.81
N ARG A 226 2.70 6.11 -25.49
CA ARG A 226 4.13 6.37 -25.40
C ARG A 226 4.49 6.95 -26.76
N ARG A 227 4.66 8.27 -26.84
CA ARG A 227 5.42 8.88 -27.93
C ARG A 227 6.75 8.14 -27.89
N ILE A 228 6.93 7.21 -28.81
CA ILE A 228 8.26 6.70 -29.13
C ILE A 228 8.95 7.93 -29.71
N THR A 229 9.62 8.70 -28.85
CA THR A 229 10.62 9.67 -29.29
C THR A 229 11.77 8.85 -29.83
N GLY A 230 11.58 8.35 -31.04
CA GLY A 230 12.67 7.90 -31.89
C GLY A 230 13.55 9.11 -32.13
N ALA A 231 14.79 9.01 -31.68
CA ALA A 231 15.85 9.87 -32.10
C ALA A 231 15.95 9.84 -33.64
N GLY A 232 16.08 11.02 -34.26
CA GLY A 232 16.60 11.15 -35.62
C GLY A 232 15.62 11.64 -36.68
N SER A 233 15.43 12.95 -36.77
CA SER A 233 15.89 13.76 -37.92
C SER A 233 15.32 15.16 -37.76
N GLY A 234 16.21 16.15 -37.75
CA GLY A 234 15.83 17.53 -37.49
C GLY A 234 15.12 18.17 -38.66
N VAL A 235 14.17 19.04 -38.35
CA VAL A 235 13.92 20.36 -38.97
C VAL A 235 13.10 21.18 -37.95
N PRO A 236 13.38 22.48 -37.71
CA PRO A 236 12.65 23.32 -36.76
C PRO A 236 11.51 24.12 -37.41
N LYS A 237 10.66 24.71 -36.54
CA LYS A 237 9.54 25.68 -36.72
C LYS A 237 8.13 25.06 -36.77
N ALA A 238 7.09 25.65 -36.17
CA ALA A 238 6.92 26.85 -35.36
C ALA A 238 5.63 26.70 -34.52
N ASP A 239 5.56 27.48 -33.44
CA ASP A 239 4.39 28.14 -32.84
C ASP A 239 3.00 27.50 -33.01
N GLU A 240 2.44 26.96 -31.92
CA GLU A 240 1.02 27.16 -31.60
C GLU A 240 0.74 26.76 -30.13
N THR A 241 0.48 27.79 -29.33
CA THR A 241 -0.10 27.73 -27.99
C THR A 241 -1.52 27.19 -28.05
N SER A 242 -1.80 26.11 -27.32
CA SER A 242 -3.14 25.85 -26.80
C SER A 242 -3.08 25.34 -25.36
N GLU A 243 -3.60 26.17 -24.46
CA GLU A 243 -3.86 25.84 -23.06
C GLU A 243 -4.88 24.72 -22.98
N ILE A 244 -4.51 23.60 -22.36
CA ILE A 244 -5.49 22.64 -21.84
C ILE A 244 -5.64 22.91 -20.34
N ARG A 245 -6.68 23.67 -19.99
CA ARG A 245 -7.22 23.74 -18.63
C ARG A 245 -7.79 22.36 -18.27
N GLY A 246 -7.00 21.57 -17.57
CA GLY A 246 -7.42 20.31 -16.95
C GLY A 246 -8.06 20.55 -15.58
N ALA A 247 -9.22 19.95 -15.39
CA ALA A 247 -10.16 20.15 -14.31
C ALA A 247 -9.61 20.02 -12.88
N ASN A 248 -10.16 20.89 -12.03
CA ASN A 248 -10.14 20.87 -10.58
C ASN A 248 -10.72 19.54 -10.07
N VAL A 249 -9.91 18.72 -9.40
CA VAL A 249 -10.38 17.50 -8.72
C VAL A 249 -10.79 17.91 -7.30
N PRO A 250 -12.08 17.79 -6.92
CA PRO A 250 -12.46 18.01 -5.53
C PRO A 250 -11.85 16.92 -4.64
N SER A 251 -11.19 17.37 -3.58
CA SER A 251 -10.72 16.57 -2.47
C SER A 251 -11.90 15.79 -1.87
N ASN A 252 -11.87 14.47 -2.01
CA ASN A 252 -12.83 13.62 -1.31
C ASN A 252 -12.44 13.54 0.16
N GLN A 253 -13.26 14.17 0.99
CA GLN A 253 -13.28 14.02 2.44
C GLN A 253 -13.44 12.53 2.79
N SER A 254 -12.45 11.97 3.46
CA SER A 254 -12.66 10.81 4.33
C SER A 254 -13.50 11.29 5.51
N VAL A 255 -14.77 10.90 5.52
CA VAL A 255 -15.68 11.17 6.63
C VAL A 255 -15.32 10.26 7.82
N ASN A 256 -15.22 10.91 8.97
CA ASN A 256 -15.15 10.40 10.35
C ASN A 256 -13.87 9.73 10.86
N ALA A 257 -12.99 10.60 11.35
CA ALA A 257 -12.25 10.41 12.59
C ALA A 257 -13.20 10.58 13.79
N GLY A 258 -13.34 9.55 14.63
CA GLY A 258 -13.89 9.67 15.98
C GLY A 258 -12.74 9.95 16.95
N SER A 259 -12.48 11.23 17.23
CA SER A 259 -11.61 11.65 18.33
C SER A 259 -12.48 12.03 19.53
N GLU A 260 -12.61 11.12 20.50
CA GLU A 260 -13.15 11.45 21.82
C GLU A 260 -12.05 12.18 22.60
N HIS A 261 -12.26 13.49 22.81
CA HIS A 261 -11.55 14.24 23.84
C HIS A 261 -12.45 14.30 25.08
N PRO A 262 -11.98 13.89 26.27
CA PRO A 262 -12.73 14.09 27.50
C PRO A 262 -12.62 15.57 27.94
N SER A 263 -13.73 16.31 27.86
CA SER A 263 -13.89 17.57 28.57
C SER A 263 -14.13 17.27 30.05
N GLY A 264 -13.14 17.58 30.89
CA GLY A 264 -13.34 17.67 32.32
C GLY A 264 -14.07 18.97 32.65
N ASP A 265 -15.22 18.85 33.32
CA ASP A 265 -15.84 19.96 34.04
C ASP A 265 -15.60 19.75 35.54
N ALA A 266 -14.90 20.72 36.10
CA ALA A 266 -14.76 20.95 37.53
C ALA A 266 -15.86 21.92 38.00
N ASP A 267 -16.19 21.77 39.27
CA ASP A 267 -16.79 22.74 40.18
C ASP A 267 -18.30 22.99 40.14
N ALA A 268 -18.97 22.42 41.15
CA ALA A 268 -19.94 23.16 41.95
C ALA A 268 -19.81 22.76 43.42
N ILE A 269 -19.15 23.64 44.18
CA ILE A 269 -19.23 23.75 45.64
C ILE A 269 -20.59 24.39 45.95
N THR A 270 -21.34 23.80 46.88
CA THR A 270 -22.49 24.46 47.51
C THR A 270 -22.34 24.44 49.03
N HIS A 271 -22.73 25.56 49.62
CA HIS A 271 -22.71 25.93 51.04
C HIS A 271 -23.38 24.92 51.98
#